data_AF-A0A1Z9Q391-F1
#
_entry.id   AF-A0A1Z9Q391-F1
#
_cell.length_a   1.000
_cell.length_b   1.000
_cell.length_c   1.000
_cell.angle_alpha   90.00
_cell.angle_beta   90.00
_cell.angle_gamma   90.00
#
_symmetry.space_group_name_H-M   'P 1'
#
loop_
_entity.id
_entity.type
_entity.pdbx_description
1 polymer ?
#
loop_
_entity_poly.entity_id
_entity_poly.type
_entity_poly.pdbx_seq_one_letter_code
_entity_poly.pdbx_strand_id
1 'polypeptide(L)' 'MIDEYLTRCVVDTLRRTITIYSSEGDEKVVKCDTVDEFMNVLNLVRETCPEDVLVYSDPL' A
#
# COMPACT_ATOMS: atom_id res chain seq x y z
N MET A 1 -0.70 22.06 13.86
CA MET A 1 -0.47 20.63 13.58
C MET A 1 -0.55 20.49 12.07
N ILE A 2 0.45 19.90 11.43
CA ILE A 2 0.33 19.48 10.04
C ILE A 2 -0.39 18.14 10.12
N ASP A 3 -1.50 17.99 9.40
CA ASP A 3 -2.21 16.71 9.40
C ASP A 3 -1.32 15.66 8.73
N GLU A 4 -1.19 14.48 9.36
CA GLU A 4 -0.47 13.35 8.77
C GLU A 4 -1.27 12.82 7.57
N TYR A 5 -0.58 12.61 6.45
CA TYR A 5 -1.18 12.06 5.23
C TYR A 5 -0.32 10.97 4.62
N LEU A 6 -0.95 10.14 3.80
CA LEU A 6 -0.29 9.08 3.08
C LEU A 6 0.53 9.67 1.94
N THR A 7 1.84 9.39 1.91
CA THR A 7 2.75 9.89 0.88
C THR A 7 2.98 8.87 -0.23
N ARG A 8 2.91 7.58 0.09
CA ARG A 8 3.12 6.51 -0.87
C ARG A 8 2.49 5.20 -0.40
N CYS A 9 1.88 4.46 -1.32
CA CYS A 9 1.44 3.09 -1.13
C CYS A 9 2.09 2.21 -2.20
N VAL A 10 2.90 1.23 -1.79
CA VAL A 10 3.62 0.31 -2.67
C VAL A 10 2.95 -1.06 -2.63
N VAL A 11 2.53 -1.55 -3.79
CA VAL A 11 1.92 -2.86 -3.96
C VAL A 11 2.91 -3.81 -4.63
N ASP A 12 3.32 -4.85 -3.90
CA ASP A 12 4.12 -5.95 -4.42
C ASP A 12 3.22 -7.17 -4.66
N THR A 13 2.91 -7.42 -5.93
CA THR A 13 2.04 -8.52 -6.36
C THR A 13 2.72 -9.88 -6.29
N LEU A 14 4.06 -9.94 -6.36
CA LEU A 14 4.83 -11.18 -6.24
C LEU A 14 4.88 -11.66 -4.80
N ARG A 15 5.11 -10.72 -3.87
CA ARG A 15 5.19 -10.98 -2.43
C ARG A 15 3.84 -10.87 -1.72
N ARG A 16 2.76 -10.52 -2.41
CA ARG A 16 1.44 -10.22 -1.83
C ARG A 16 1.56 -9.30 -0.61
N THR A 17 2.34 -8.24 -0.78
CA THR A 17 2.67 -7.31 0.30
C THR A 17 2.30 -5.89 -0.11
N ILE A 18 1.70 -5.15 0.80
CA ILE A 18 1.32 -3.75 0.61
C ILE A 18 2.03 -2.93 1.69
N THR A 19 2.81 -1.94 1.26
CA THR A 19 3.56 -1.06 2.16
C THR A 19 3.05 0.37 2.05
N ILE A 20 2.71 0.97 3.18
CA ILE A 20 2.16 2.31 3.28
C ILE A 20 3.17 3.21 3.99
N TYR A 21 3.42 4.38 3.42
CA TYR A 21 4.29 5.41 3.96
C TYR A 21 3.49 6.67 4.28
N SER A 22 3.75 7.26 5.44
CA SER A 22 3.16 8.53 5.85
C SER A 22 4.10 9.72 5.63
N SER A 23 3.55 10.91 5.77
CA SER A 23 4.31 12.17 5.72
C SER A 23 5.22 12.37 6.92
N GLU A 24 5.00 11.64 8.02
CA GLU A 24 5.83 11.71 9.23
C GLU A 24 6.98 10.69 9.21
N GLY A 25 7.07 9.88 8.14
CA GLY A 25 8.11 8.86 7.98
C GLY A 25 7.74 7.51 8.55
N ASP A 26 6.51 7.32 9.02
CA ASP A 26 6.03 6.03 9.47
C ASP A 26 5.80 5.09 8.28
N GLU A 27 6.09 3.81 8.51
CA GLU A 27 5.90 2.73 7.56
C GLU A 27 4.99 1.65 8.16
N LYS A 28 4.01 1.22 7.39
CA LYS A 28 3.19 0.05 7.71
C LYS A 28 3.26 -0.97 6.59
N VAL A 29 3.68 -2.19 6.95
CA VAL A 29 3.75 -3.32 6.03
C VAL A 29 2.61 -4.30 6.32
N VAL A 30 1.76 -4.54 5.32
CA VAL A 30 0.70 -5.53 5.35
C VAL A 30 1.13 -6.70 4.48
N LYS A 31 1.51 -7.82 5.10
CA LYS A 31 1.82 -9.07 4.42
C LYS A 31 0.57 -9.93 4.38
N CYS A 32 0.22 -10.44 3.21
CA CYS A 32 -0.92 -11.33 3.03
C CYS A 32 -0.44 -12.76 2.77
N ASP A 33 -1.02 -13.71 3.49
CA ASP A 33 -0.63 -15.12 3.37
C ASP A 33 -1.36 -15.77 2.19
N THR A 34 -2.60 -15.33 1.92
CA THR A 34 -3.43 -15.83 0.83
C THR A 34 -3.67 -14.80 -0.27
N VAL A 35 -4.07 -15.28 -1.45
CA VAL A 35 -4.47 -14.42 -2.57
C VAL A 35 -5.74 -13.63 -2.23
N ASP A 36 -6.70 -14.26 -1.54
CA ASP A 36 -7.97 -13.61 -1.20
C ASP A 36 -7.76 -12.45 -0.23
N GLU A 37 -6.91 -12.62 0.79
CA GLU A 37 -6.50 -11.54 1.69
C GLU A 37 -5.86 -10.39 0.91
N PHE A 38 -4.95 -10.71 -0.01
CA PHE A 38 -4.27 -9.71 -0.82
C PHE A 38 -5.26 -8.93 -1.70
N MET A 39 -6.19 -9.63 -2.36
CA MET A 39 -7.21 -9.02 -3.20
C MET A 39 -8.14 -8.11 -2.38
N ASN A 40 -8.52 -8.52 -1.18
CA ASN A 40 -9.35 -7.71 -0.28
C ASN A 40 -8.65 -6.40 0.12
N VAL A 41 -7.37 -6.47 0.51
CA VAL A 41 -6.60 -5.26 0.89
C VAL A 41 -6.33 -4.39 -0.34
N LEU A 42 -6.02 -4.99 -1.49
CA LEU A 42 -5.79 -4.25 -2.73
C LEU A 42 -7.04 -3.47 -3.16
N ASN A 43 -8.23 -4.07 -3.08
CA ASN A 43 -9.48 -3.40 -3.41
C ASN A 43 -9.72 -2.19 -2.49
N LEU A 44 -9.53 -2.37 -1.17
CA LEU A 44 -9.64 -1.28 -0.20
C LEU A 44 -8.67 -0.14 -0.52
N VAL A 45 -7.41 -0.45 -0.82
CA VAL A 45 -6.41 0.56 -1.19
C VAL A 45 -6.84 1.31 -2.45
N ARG A 46 -7.35 0.62 -3.48
CA ARG A 46 -7.80 1.28 -4.71
C ARG A 46 -9.03 2.16 -4.52
N GLU A 47 -9.87 1.87 -3.54
CA GLU A 47 -11.05 2.68 -3.21
C GLU A 47 -10.74 3.89 -2.33
N THR A 48 -9.68 3.82 -1.52
CA THR A 48 -9.38 4.82 -0.47
C THR A 48 -8.13 5.67 -0.75
N CYS A 49 -7.20 5.15 -1.56
CA CYS A 49 -5.92 5.78 -1.82
C CYS A 49 -6.00 6.58 -3.13
N PRO A 50 -5.53 7.84 -3.14
CA PRO A 50 -5.41 8.60 -4.38
C PRO A 50 -4.55 7.88 -5.43
N GLU A 51 -4.89 8.00 -6.70
CA GLU A 51 -4.20 7.28 -7.79
C GLU A 51 -2.72 7.70 -7.93
N ASP A 52 -2.37 8.92 -7.52
CA ASP A 52 -1.03 9.50 -7.63
C ASP A 52 -0.04 8.99 -6.57
N VAL A 53 -0.54 8.39 -5.49
CA VAL A 53 0.29 7.82 -4.41
C VAL A 53 0.41 6.30 -4.47
N LEU A 54 -0.39 5.63 -5.32
CA LEU A 54 -0.36 4.18 -5.50
C LEU A 54 0.69 3.76 -6.54
N VAL A 55 1.65 2.94 -6.13
CA VAL A 55 2.75 2.47 -6.97
C VAL A 55 2.85 0.95 -6.92
N TYR A 56 3.03 0.31 -8.06
CA TYR A 56 3.32 -1.13 -8.14
C TYR A 56 4.83 -1.35 -8.16
N SER A 57 5.32 -2.34 -7.43
CA SER A 57 6.75 -2.69 -7.48
C SER A 57 7.08 -3.31 -8.84
N ASP A 58 8.12 -2.80 -9.50
CA ASP A 58 8.65 -3.44 -10.70
C ASP A 58 9.23 -4.82 -10.34
N PRO A 59 8.94 -5.87 -11.15
CA PRO A 59 9.65 -7.13 -11.02
C PRO A 59 11.13 -6.92 -11.39
N LEU A 60 12.03 -7.24 -10.45
CA LEU A 60 13.48 -7.27 -10.65
C LEU A 60 13.91 -8.41 -11.57
#